data_AF-A0A7J3NTA5-F1
#
_entry.id   AF-A0A7J3NTA5-F1
#
_cell.length_a   1.000
_cell.length_b   1.000
_cell.length_c   1.000
_cell.angle_alpha   90.00
_cell.angle_beta   90.00
_cell.angle_gamma   90.00
#
_symmetry.space_group_name_H-M   'P 1'
#
loop_
_entity.id
_entity.type
_entity.pdbx_description
1 polymer ?
#
loop_
_entity_poly.entity_id
_entity_poly.type
_entity_poly.pdbx_seq_one_letter_code
_entity_poly.pdbx_strand_id
1 'polypeptide(L)'
;MKEVIIDPITRLEGHGKISIFLNDAGEVENAYLQIPELRGFEKFCIGRKAEDMPILTSRICGVCPVAHHMASAKALDAAFNVEPPEPAKKLRELMYCGY
;
A
#
# COMPACT_ATOMS: atom_id res chain seq x y z
N MET A 1 -0.48 -26.65 23.45
CA MET A 1 -0.75 -25.54 22.52
C MET A 1 -0.62 -26.04 21.09
N LYS A 2 -1.72 -26.02 20.32
CA LYS A 2 -1.76 -26.43 18.92
C LYS A 2 -1.57 -25.20 18.03
N GLU A 3 -0.74 -25.29 16.99
CA GLU A 3 -0.55 -24.23 16.02
C GLU A 3 -1.27 -24.56 14.70
N VAL A 4 -1.94 -23.58 14.11
CA VAL A 4 -2.47 -23.60 12.75
C VAL A 4 -1.72 -22.56 11.92
N ILE A 5 -1.10 -22.98 10.82
CA ILE A 5 -0.32 -22.12 9.94
C ILE A 5 -1.03 -21.99 8.59
N ILE A 6 -1.23 -20.75 8.14
CA ILE A 6 -1.70 -20.42 6.79
C ILE A 6 -0.55 -19.74 6.05
N ASP A 7 0.12 -20.50 5.19
CA ASP A 7 1.26 -20.05 4.37
C ASP A 7 1.30 -20.83 3.05
N PRO A 8 1.12 -20.18 1.88
CA PRO A 8 0.83 -18.77 1.71
C PRO A 8 -0.64 -18.42 2.00
N ILE A 9 -0.91 -17.19 2.42
CA ILE A 9 -2.26 -16.64 2.33
C ILE A 9 -2.58 -16.37 0.85
N THR A 10 -3.73 -16.83 0.36
CA THR A 10 -4.14 -16.71 -1.05
C THR A 10 -5.30 -15.73 -1.25
N ARG A 11 -5.55 -15.33 -2.52
CA ARG A 11 -6.55 -14.31 -2.92
C ARG A 11 -6.31 -12.92 -2.32
N LEU A 12 -5.04 -12.53 -2.21
CA LEU A 12 -4.59 -11.19 -1.86
C LEU A 12 -3.48 -10.74 -2.81
N GLU A 13 -3.11 -9.47 -2.71
CA GLU A 13 -1.90 -8.93 -3.34
C GLU A 13 -0.72 -9.03 -2.37
N GLY A 14 0.45 -9.45 -2.88
CA GLY A 14 1.67 -9.61 -2.10
C GLY A 14 1.79 -10.95 -1.39
N HIS A 15 2.58 -10.96 -0.32
CA HIS A 15 2.93 -12.16 0.45
C HIS A 15 2.51 -12.01 1.90
N GLY A 16 2.03 -13.09 2.50
CA GLY A 16 1.73 -13.11 3.92
C GLY A 16 1.61 -14.52 4.47
N LYS A 17 1.81 -14.61 5.78
CA LYS A 17 1.63 -15.81 6.60
C LYS A 17 0.83 -15.47 7.84
N ILE A 18 -0.07 -16.36 8.25
CA ILE A 18 -0.77 -16.28 9.54
C ILE A 18 -0.40 -17.50 10.38
N SER A 19 0.05 -17.28 11.62
CA SER A 19 0.20 -18.32 12.65
C SER A 19 -0.86 -18.11 13.72
N ILE A 20 -1.67 -19.12 14.01
CA ILE A 20 -2.75 -19.11 15.00
C ILE A 20 -2.44 -20.16 16.08
N PHE A 21 -2.42 -19.74 17.33
CA PHE A 21 -2.15 -20.60 18.48
C PHE A 21 -3.46 -20.84 19.24
N LEU A 22 -3.79 -22.11 19.44
CA LEU A 22 -5.02 -22.52 20.11
C LEU A 22 -4.75 -22.96 21.56
N ASN A 23 -5.65 -22.56 22.46
CA ASN A 23 -5.69 -23.04 23.84
C ASN A 23 -6.19 -24.49 23.91
N ASP A 24 -6.21 -25.07 25.11
CA ASP A 24 -6.63 -26.46 25.32
C ASP A 24 -8.12 -26.71 25.01
N ALA A 25 -8.96 -25.66 25.04
CA ALA A 25 -10.36 -25.72 24.61
C ALA A 25 -10.54 -25.64 23.08
N GLY A 26 -9.45 -25.45 22.32
CA GLY A 26 -9.47 -25.30 20.87
C GLY A 26 -9.81 -23.90 20.38
N GLU A 27 -9.87 -22.91 21.28
CA GLU A 27 -10.15 -21.51 20.95
C GLU A 27 -8.85 -20.76 20.62
N VAL A 28 -8.96 -19.67 19.86
CA VAL A 28 -7.80 -18.83 19.51
C VAL A 28 -7.31 -18.10 20.75
N GLU A 29 -6.06 -18.36 21.13
CA GLU A 29 -5.36 -17.64 22.20
C GLU A 29 -4.50 -16.51 21.63
N ASN A 30 -3.79 -16.77 20.53
CA ASN A 30 -2.97 -15.77 19.83
C ASN A 30 -3.04 -15.95 18.32
N ALA A 31 -2.86 -14.85 17.58
CA ALA A 31 -2.69 -14.87 16.13
C ALA A 31 -1.67 -13.83 15.69
N TYR A 32 -0.82 -14.19 14.73
CA TYR A 32 0.25 -13.35 14.20
C TYR A 32 0.15 -13.28 12.69
N LEU A 33 0.12 -12.05 12.16
CA LEU A 33 0.28 -11.76 10.73
C LEU A 33 1.75 -11.42 10.45
N GLN A 34 2.33 -12.11 9.48
CA GLN A 34 3.69 -11.85 9.01
C GLN A 34 3.62 -11.44 7.54
N ILE A 35 4.20 -10.27 7.22
CA ILE A 35 4.35 -9.79 5.85
C ILE A 35 5.85 -9.80 5.54
N PRO A 36 6.36 -10.81 4.82
CA PRO A 36 7.80 -10.98 4.61
C PRO A 36 8.37 -10.08 3.51
N GLU A 37 7.53 -9.42 2.72
CA GLU A 37 7.96 -8.66 1.55
C GLU A 37 8.47 -7.24 1.90
N LEU A 38 9.61 -6.87 1.33
CA LEU A 38 10.16 -5.52 1.39
C LEU A 38 10.80 -5.15 0.05
N ARG A 39 10.34 -4.05 -0.57
CA ARG A 39 10.97 -3.46 -1.77
C ARG A 39 11.71 -2.16 -1.48
N GLY A 40 11.34 -1.42 -0.44
CA GLY A 40 12.07 -0.23 0.02
C GLY A 40 11.92 1.01 -0.87
N PHE A 41 10.72 1.29 -1.40
CA PHE A 41 10.44 2.44 -2.28
C PHE A 41 10.93 3.78 -1.71
N GLU A 42 10.88 3.95 -0.40
CA GLU A 42 11.35 5.16 0.30
C GLU A 42 12.82 5.45 0.01
N LYS A 43 13.67 4.42 -0.09
CA LYS A 43 15.07 4.58 -0.47
C LYS A 43 15.24 4.98 -1.93
N PHE A 44 14.38 4.47 -2.82
CA PHE A 44 14.39 4.87 -4.22
C PHE A 44 14.00 6.33 -4.44
N CYS A 45 13.27 6.95 -3.51
CA CYS A 45 12.91 8.36 -3.57
C CYS A 45 14.09 9.31 -3.30
N ILE A 46 15.10 8.88 -2.54
CA ILE A 46 16.20 9.74 -2.12
C ILE A 46 17.04 10.19 -3.32
N GLY A 47 17.24 11.50 -3.45
CA GLY A 47 18.03 12.10 -4.54
C GLY A 47 17.33 12.18 -5.89
N ARG A 48 16.06 11.78 -5.98
CA ARG A 48 15.25 11.93 -7.20
C ARG A 48 14.57 13.29 -7.25
N LYS A 49 14.16 13.67 -8.48
CA LYS A 49 13.26 14.79 -8.70
C LYS A 49 11.92 14.50 -8.03
N ALA A 50 11.36 15.49 -7.35
CA ALA A 50 10.12 15.32 -6.61
C ALA A 50 8.97 14.99 -7.58
N GLU A 51 8.99 15.54 -8.78
CA GLU A 51 8.03 15.36 -9.86
C GLU A 51 7.96 13.92 -10.39
N ASP A 52 9.00 13.11 -10.16
CA ASP A 52 9.00 11.68 -10.53
C ASP A 52 8.18 10.82 -9.57
N MET A 53 7.84 11.34 -8.37
CA MET A 53 7.24 10.55 -7.29
C MET A 53 5.89 9.93 -7.69
N PRO A 54 4.94 10.61 -8.36
CA PRO A 54 3.67 9.99 -8.74
C PRO A 54 3.82 8.82 -9.72
N ILE A 55 4.90 8.82 -10.50
CA ILE A 55 5.25 7.69 -11.37
C ILE A 55 5.86 6.58 -10.49
N LEU A 56 6.89 6.90 -9.71
CA LEU A 56 7.58 5.90 -8.88
C LEU A 56 6.63 5.21 -7.91
N THR A 57 5.89 5.95 -7.09
CA THR A 57 5.06 5.40 -6.01
C THR A 57 3.89 4.56 -6.51
N SER A 58 3.37 4.81 -7.72
CA SER A 58 2.29 3.99 -8.27
C SER A 58 2.71 2.54 -8.55
N ARG A 59 4.01 2.23 -8.47
CA ARG A 59 4.55 0.87 -8.58
C ARG A 59 4.67 0.18 -7.22
N ILE A 60 4.26 0.84 -6.12
CA ILE A 60 4.15 0.20 -4.81
C ILE A 60 3.10 -0.90 -4.88
N CYS A 61 1.93 -0.69 -5.47
CA CYS A 61 0.94 -1.75 -5.60
C CYS A 61 0.28 -1.70 -6.97
N GLY A 62 0.20 -2.86 -7.63
CA GLY A 62 -0.49 -3.00 -8.92
C GLY A 62 -2.02 -3.08 -8.79
N VAL A 63 -2.54 -3.34 -7.58
CA VAL A 63 -3.98 -3.39 -7.29
C VAL A 63 -4.53 -2.04 -6.83
N CYS A 64 -3.72 -1.18 -6.20
CA CYS A 64 -4.12 0.20 -5.86
C CYS A 64 -3.14 1.29 -6.36
N PRO A 65 -2.65 1.23 -7.62
CA PRO A 65 -1.64 2.14 -8.15
C PRO A 65 -2.12 3.59 -8.18
N VAL A 66 -3.41 3.83 -8.45
CA VAL A 66 -3.98 5.18 -8.51
C VAL A 66 -3.98 5.85 -7.14
N ALA A 67 -4.20 5.09 -6.06
CA ALA A 67 -4.14 5.64 -4.72
C ALA A 67 -2.73 6.15 -4.38
N HIS A 68 -1.69 5.38 -4.72
CA HIS A 68 -0.31 5.81 -4.53
C HIS A 68 0.10 6.98 -5.44
N HIS A 69 -0.36 7.00 -6.69
CA HIS A 69 -0.17 8.11 -7.61
C HIS A 69 -0.77 9.40 -7.03
N MET A 70 -2.03 9.33 -6.58
CA MET A 70 -2.77 10.47 -6.05
C MET A 70 -2.20 10.98 -4.73
N ALA A 71 -1.78 10.08 -3.83
CA ALA A 71 -1.12 10.46 -2.59
C ALA A 71 0.17 11.25 -2.87
N SER A 72 0.99 10.78 -3.81
CA SER A 72 2.20 11.48 -4.20
C SER A 72 1.92 12.83 -4.87
N ALA A 73 0.93 12.91 -5.76
CA ALA A 73 0.58 14.17 -6.42
C ALA A 73 0.14 15.23 -5.39
N LYS A 74 -0.72 14.85 -4.43
CA LYS A 74 -1.16 15.74 -3.34
C LYS A 74 0.00 16.16 -2.43
N ALA A 75 0.94 15.26 -2.15
CA ALA A 75 2.13 15.61 -1.38
C ALA A 75 3.00 16.64 -2.09
N LEU A 76 3.13 16.57 -3.42
CA LEU A 76 3.83 17.57 -4.22
C LEU A 76 3.08 18.90 -4.28
N ASP A 77 1.76 18.87 -4.43
CA ASP A 77 0.96 20.09 -4.40
C ASP A 77 1.21 20.87 -3.10
N ALA A 78 1.21 20.16 -1.96
CA ALA A 78 1.52 20.73 -0.66
C ALA A 78 2.98 21.21 -0.56
N ALA A 79 3.95 20.43 -1.04
CA ALA A 79 5.37 20.78 -0.99
C ALA A 79 5.71 22.02 -1.82
N PHE A 80 5.05 22.20 -2.97
CA PHE A 80 5.22 23.35 -3.85
C PHE A 80 4.24 24.50 -3.55
N ASN A 81 3.33 24.33 -2.57
CA ASN A 81 2.31 25.29 -2.21
C ASN A 81 1.45 25.73 -3.43
N VAL A 82 0.98 24.74 -4.21
CA VAL A 82 0.15 24.96 -5.39
C VAL A 82 -1.24 24.36 -5.23
N GLU A 83 -2.24 25.07 -5.75
CA GLU A 83 -3.62 24.59 -5.80
C GLU A 83 -3.97 24.20 -7.24
N PRO A 84 -4.28 22.91 -7.53
CA PRO A 84 -4.71 22.50 -8.86
C PRO A 84 -5.99 23.22 -9.28
N PRO A 85 -6.14 23.61 -10.56
CA PRO A 85 -7.37 24.21 -11.04
C PRO A 85 -8.53 23.20 -10.96
N GLU A 86 -9.77 23.70 -10.88
CA GLU A 86 -10.97 22.86 -10.74
C GLU A 86 -11.07 21.69 -11.75
N PRO A 87 -10.76 21.87 -13.06
CA PRO A 87 -10.74 20.76 -13.99
C PRO A 87 -9.75 19.64 -13.60
N ALA A 88 -8.58 19.98 -13.05
CA ALA A 88 -7.60 19.01 -12.63
C ALA A 88 -8.08 18.21 -11.41
N LYS A 89 -8.75 18.86 -10.44
CA LYS A 89 -9.34 18.16 -9.29
C LYS A 89 -10.41 17.15 -9.71
N LYS A 90 -11.29 17.55 -10.64
CA LYS A 90 -12.34 16.66 -11.17
C LYS A 90 -11.76 15.47 -11.93
N LEU A 91 -10.70 15.67 -12.72
CA LEU A 91 -9.99 14.58 -13.39
C LEU A 91 -9.34 13.62 -12.40
N ARG A 92 -8.72 14.15 -11.35
CA ARG A 92 -8.11 13.37 -10.27
C ARG A 92 -9.15 12.54 -9.51
N GLU A 93 -10.31 13.12 -9.21
CA GLU A 93 -11.44 12.42 -8.58
C GLU A 93 -12.00 11.33 -9.50
N LEU A 94 -12.24 11.63 -10.78
CA LEU A 94 -12.69 10.66 -11.77
C LEU A 94 -11.71 9.48 -11.88
N MET A 95 -10.41 9.76 -11.94
CA MET A 95 -9.37 8.73 -11.98
C MET A 95 -9.38 7.87 -10.73
N TYR A 96 -9.54 8.46 -9.54
CA TYR A 96 -9.55 7.74 -8.27
C TYR A 96 -10.81 6.89 -8.07
N CYS A 97 -11.97 7.37 -8.50
CA CYS A 97 -13.24 6.64 -8.38
C CYS A 97 -13.48 5.63 -9.50
N GLY A 98 -12.85 5.83 -10.65
CA GLY A 98 -13.02 4.98 -11.84
C GLY A 98 -11.98 3.86 -11.98
N TYR A 99 -10.98 3.82 -11.10
CA TYR A 99 -9.99 2.76 -11.03
C TYR A 99 -10.46 1.67 -10.06
#